data_AF-A0A968DGG8-F1
#
_entry.id   AF-A0A968DGG8-F1
#
_cell.length_a   1.000
_cell.length_b   1.000
_cell.length_c   1.000
_cell.angle_alpha   90.00
_cell.angle_beta   90.00
_cell.angle_gamma   90.00
#
_symmetry.space_group_name_H-M   'P 1'
#
loop_
_entity.id
_entity.type
_entity.pdbx_description
1 polymer ?
#
loop_
_entity_poly.entity_id
_entity_poly.type
_entity_poly.pdbx_seq_one_letter_code
_entity_poly.pdbx_strand_id
1 'polypeptide(L)'
;AIFKDTVVAGIVFLVIAGLAIFAGSSLEEVADPSDAGYTPRPEWYFLFLFQLLKYFPGDLEVIGVFVIPMIALGFLVALPWVDRSRFRHWSNRPVVSSITVLLLVGAVILTYQAFTAAAPPEAAAEVGDRTAALYTQNCSGCHGTTV
;
A
#
# COMPACT_ATOMS: atom_id res chain seq x y z
N ALA A 1 31.05 15.59 -0.06
CA ALA A 1 29.70 15.13 0.26
C ALA A 1 28.70 15.77 -0.69
N ILE A 2 28.50 17.09 -0.58
CA ILE A 2 27.54 17.89 -1.36
C ILE A 2 27.50 17.55 -2.87
N PHE A 3 28.65 17.50 -3.56
CA PHE A 3 28.65 17.20 -5.00
C PHE A 3 27.99 15.86 -5.36
N LYS A 4 28.27 14.79 -4.60
CA LYS A 4 27.65 13.47 -4.84
C LYS A 4 26.15 13.53 -4.57
N ASP A 5 25.76 14.22 -3.50
CA ASP A 5 24.35 14.36 -3.12
C ASP A 5 23.58 15.15 -4.17
N THR A 6 24.16 16.22 -4.71
CA THR A 6 23.58 17.01 -5.81
C THR A 6 23.44 16.20 -7.10
N VAL A 7 24.46 15.41 -7.46
CA VAL A 7 24.40 14.55 -8.65
C VAL A 7 23.30 13.50 -8.50
N VAL A 8 23.23 12.81 -7.36
CA VAL A 8 22.22 11.77 -7.12
C VAL A 8 20.82 12.38 -7.08
N ALA A 9 20.63 13.50 -6.38
CA ALA A 9 19.35 14.20 -6.33
C ALA A 9 18.90 14.67 -7.72
N GLY A 10 19.83 15.21 -8.52
CA GLY A 10 19.56 15.60 -9.91
C GLY A 10 19.12 14.41 -10.76
N ILE A 11 19.79 13.26 -10.65
CA ILE A 11 19.41 12.04 -11.36
C ILE A 11 18.01 11.57 -10.94
N VAL A 12 17.73 11.49 -9.63
CA VAL A 12 16.41 11.08 -9.13
C VAL A 12 15.32 12.02 -9.63
N PHE A 13 15.55 13.34 -9.59
CA PHE A 13 14.62 14.33 -10.12
C PHE A 13 14.35 14.12 -11.61
N LEU A 14 15.40 13.95 -12.42
CA LEU A 14 15.26 13.72 -13.86
C LEU A 14 14.52 12.42 -14.18
N VAL A 15 14.76 11.36 -13.40
CA VAL A 15 14.02 10.09 -13.54
C VAL A 15 12.54 10.28 -13.23
N ILE A 16 12.20 10.95 -12.13
CA ILE A 16 10.80 11.22 -11.75
C ILE A 16 10.12 12.11 -12.79
N ALA A 17 10.78 13.19 -13.22
CA ALA A 17 10.26 14.09 -14.24
C ALA A 17 10.07 13.36 -15.58
N GLY A 18 11.01 12.51 -15.97
CA GLY A 18 10.90 11.67 -17.16
C GLY A 18 9.70 10.71 -17.07
N LEU A 19 9.54 10.01 -15.95
CA LEU A 19 8.38 9.14 -15.72
C LEU A 19 7.06 9.93 -15.79
N ALA A 20 7.00 11.10 -15.17
CA ALA A 20 5.80 11.94 -15.19
C ALA A 20 5.42 12.41 -16.61
N ILE A 21 6.41 12.78 -17.45
CA ILE A 21 6.17 13.26 -18.81
C ILE A 21 5.83 12.13 -19.77
N PHE A 22 6.53 10.98 -19.66
CA PHE A 22 6.44 9.92 -20.67
C PHE A 22 5.53 8.75 -20.29
N ALA A 23 5.41 8.41 -19.01
CA ALA A 23 4.54 7.33 -18.54
C ALA A 23 3.22 7.85 -17.96
N GLY A 24 3.21 9.07 -17.41
CA GLY A 24 2.07 9.60 -16.67
C GLY A 24 1.82 8.86 -15.35
N SER A 25 0.84 9.33 -14.58
CA SER A 25 0.33 8.60 -13.42
C SER A 25 -0.98 7.90 -13.80
N SER A 26 -1.15 6.64 -13.38
CA SER A 26 -2.44 5.96 -13.42
C SER A 26 -3.36 6.58 -12.36
N LEU A 27 -3.89 7.77 -12.65
CA LEU A 27 -4.95 8.36 -11.84
C LEU A 27 -6.24 7.64 -12.20
N GLU A 28 -6.90 7.06 -11.21
CA GLU A 28 -8.26 6.58 -11.37
C GLU A 28 -9.22 7.71 -11.79
N GLU A 29 -10.35 7.31 -12.36
CA GLU A 29 -11.44 8.20 -12.72
C GLU A 29 -11.99 8.94 -11.48
N VAL A 30 -12.68 10.05 -11.74
CA VAL A 30 -13.38 10.77 -10.68
C VAL A 30 -14.37 9.81 -10.04
N ALA A 31 -14.42 9.81 -8.71
CA ALA A 31 -15.28 8.91 -7.97
C ALA A 31 -16.76 9.16 -8.30
N ASP A 32 -17.39 8.23 -9.01
CA ASP A 32 -18.82 8.25 -9.29
C ASP A 32 -19.57 7.39 -8.24
N PRO A 33 -20.38 8.00 -7.36
CA PRO A 33 -21.17 7.28 -6.37
C PRO A 33 -22.31 6.45 -6.98
N SER A 34 -22.55 6.55 -8.29
CA SER A 34 -23.52 5.73 -9.02
C SER A 34 -22.90 4.49 -9.69
N ASP A 35 -21.56 4.40 -9.77
CA ASP A 35 -20.85 3.24 -10.33
C ASP A 35 -20.52 2.20 -9.25
N ALA A 36 -21.30 1.12 -9.24
CA ALA A 36 -21.08 -0.03 -8.36
C ALA A 36 -20.13 -1.10 -8.96
N GLY A 37 -19.67 -0.92 -10.21
CA GLY A 37 -18.75 -1.83 -10.89
C GLY A 37 -17.28 -1.52 -10.66
N TYR A 38 -16.96 -0.43 -9.96
CA TYR A 38 -15.60 -0.07 -9.62
C TYR A 38 -14.99 -1.09 -8.64
N THR A 39 -13.86 -1.70 -9.02
CA THR A 39 -13.12 -2.60 -8.12
C THR A 39 -11.99 -1.82 -7.45
N PRO A 40 -12.14 -1.41 -6.18
CA PRO A 40 -11.10 -0.66 -5.48
C PRO A 40 -9.86 -1.53 -5.28
N ARG A 41 -8.76 -1.16 -5.94
CA ARG A 41 -7.42 -1.70 -5.66
C ARG A 41 -6.55 -0.59 -5.09
N PRO A 42 -5.81 -0.86 -4.00
CA PRO A 42 -4.92 0.13 -3.44
C PRO A 42 -3.64 0.27 -4.26
N GLU A 43 -2.95 1.37 -4.02
CA GLU A 43 -1.64 1.68 -4.59
C GLU A 43 -0.56 0.63 -4.29
N TRP A 44 0.44 0.55 -5.17
CA TRP A 44 1.46 -0.52 -5.16
C TRP A 44 2.21 -0.69 -3.83
N TYR A 45 2.39 0.40 -3.08
CA TYR A 45 3.06 0.41 -1.79
C TYR A 45 2.21 -0.17 -0.65
N PHE A 46 0.90 -0.35 -0.84
CA PHE A 46 -0.02 -1.00 0.10
C PHE A 46 -0.45 -2.41 -0.32
N LEU A 47 -0.02 -2.89 -1.49
CA LEU A 47 -0.45 -4.20 -2.01
C LEU A 47 -0.07 -5.38 -1.12
N PHE A 48 1.10 -5.34 -0.46
CA PHE A 48 1.48 -6.40 0.48
C PHE A 48 0.50 -6.50 1.65
N LEU A 49 0.01 -5.37 2.16
CA LEU A 49 -0.94 -5.32 3.25
C LEU A 49 -2.30 -5.79 2.76
N PHE A 50 -2.75 -5.29 1.61
CA PHE A 50 -3.99 -5.76 0.97
C PHE A 50 -4.04 -7.28 0.80
N GLN A 51 -2.96 -7.89 0.33
CA GLN A 51 -2.89 -9.34 0.20
C GLN A 51 -2.82 -10.03 1.57
N LEU A 52 -2.14 -9.43 2.56
CA LEU A 52 -2.09 -9.94 3.93
C LEU A 52 -3.50 -10.04 4.53
N LEU A 53 -4.34 -9.00 4.37
CA LEU A 53 -5.71 -8.96 4.91
C LEU A 53 -6.58 -10.12 4.42
N LYS A 54 -6.35 -10.62 3.21
CA LYS A 54 -7.11 -11.77 2.67
C LYS A 54 -6.91 -13.05 3.50
N TYR A 55 -5.83 -13.13 4.27
CA TYR A 55 -5.57 -14.26 5.18
C TYR A 55 -6.19 -14.06 6.58
N PHE A 56 -6.78 -12.90 6.87
CA PHE A 56 -7.38 -12.54 8.16
C PHE A 56 -8.85 -12.09 7.99
N PRO A 57 -9.79 -13.00 7.68
CA PRO A 57 -11.19 -12.64 7.48
C PRO A 57 -11.91 -12.30 8.80
N GLY A 58 -12.89 -11.39 8.72
CA GLY A 58 -13.79 -11.04 9.83
C GLY A 58 -13.09 -10.29 10.96
N ASP A 59 -13.41 -10.64 12.22
CA ASP A 59 -12.85 -9.97 13.42
C ASP A 59 -11.31 -10.04 13.52
N LEU A 60 -10.68 -10.95 12.77
CA LEU A 60 -9.22 -11.09 12.72
C LEU A 60 -8.55 -10.03 11.83
N GLU A 61 -9.30 -9.25 11.04
CA GLU A 61 -8.77 -8.22 10.15
C GLU A 61 -7.91 -7.18 10.92
N VAL A 62 -8.29 -6.87 12.16
CA VAL A 62 -7.53 -5.99 13.07
C VAL A 62 -6.10 -6.48 13.26
N ILE A 63 -5.88 -7.80 13.25
CA ILE A 63 -4.53 -8.38 13.37
C ILE A 63 -3.71 -8.08 12.12
N GLY A 64 -4.30 -8.25 10.93
CA GLY A 64 -3.66 -8.00 9.65
C GLY A 64 -3.34 -6.52 9.42
N VAL A 65 -4.29 -5.63 9.72
CA VAL A 65 -4.17 -4.18 9.47
C VAL A 65 -3.34 -3.47 10.54
N PHE A 66 -3.54 -3.79 11.82
CA PHE A 66 -2.95 -3.04 12.92
C PHE A 66 -1.84 -3.81 13.62
N VAL A 67 -2.10 -5.03 14.08
CA VAL A 67 -1.16 -5.73 14.97
C VAL A 67 0.14 -6.06 14.25
N ILE A 68 0.08 -6.68 13.08
CA ILE A 68 1.28 -7.10 12.34
C ILE A 68 2.15 -5.89 11.93
N PRO A 69 1.60 -4.84 11.27
CA PRO A 69 2.39 -3.66 10.92
C PRO A 69 2.96 -2.93 12.14
N MET A 70 2.19 -2.84 13.24
CA MET A 70 2.67 -2.21 14.48
C MET A 70 3.81 -2.99 15.14
N ILE A 71 3.77 -4.33 15.10
CA ILE A 71 4.87 -5.16 15.61
C ILE A 71 6.12 -4.98 14.72
N ALA A 72 5.96 -4.98 13.39
CA ALA A 72 7.08 -4.78 12.47
C ALA A 72 7.72 -3.39 12.64
N LEU A 73 6.90 -2.34 12.73
CA LEU A 73 7.37 -0.98 12.96
C LEU A 73 7.95 -0.82 14.37
N GLY A 74 7.29 -1.38 15.38
CA GLY A 74 7.76 -1.40 16.75
C GLY A 74 9.11 -2.10 16.90
N PHE A 75 9.33 -3.20 16.16
CA PHE A 75 10.63 -3.85 16.06
C PHE A 75 11.69 -2.92 15.48
N LEU A 76 11.40 -2.24 14.36
CA LEU A 76 12.31 -1.28 13.73
C LEU A 76 12.67 -0.12 14.67
N VAL A 77 11.67 0.42 15.37
CA VAL A 77 11.88 1.47 16.38
C VAL A 77 12.70 0.94 17.54
N ALA A 78 12.46 -0.29 17.99
CA ALA A 78 13.15 -0.92 19.12
C ALA A 78 14.59 -1.37 18.78
N LEU A 79 15.01 -1.34 17.51
CA LEU A 79 16.33 -1.79 17.06
C LEU A 79 17.51 -1.25 17.88
N PRO A 80 17.59 0.04 18.25
CA PRO A 80 18.72 0.56 19.04
C PRO A 80 18.88 -0.13 20.41
N TRP A 81 17.80 -0.63 21.00
CA TRP A 81 17.83 -1.30 22.29
C TRP A 81 17.95 -2.81 22.18
N VAL A 82 17.34 -3.41 21.16
CA VAL A 82 17.37 -4.85 20.87
C VAL A 82 18.73 -5.26 20.32
N ASP A 83 19.31 -4.45 19.43
CA ASP A 83 20.54 -4.77 18.72
C ASP A 83 21.74 -3.96 19.23
N ARG A 84 22.21 -4.33 20.42
CA ARG A 84 23.39 -3.74 21.08
C ARG A 84 24.72 -4.30 20.56
N SER A 85 24.74 -4.88 19.35
CA SER A 85 25.97 -5.39 18.77
C SER A 85 27.02 -4.28 18.63
N ARG A 86 28.27 -4.60 19.00
CA ARG A 86 29.44 -3.74 18.82
C ARG A 86 29.85 -3.55 17.36
N PHE A 87 29.41 -4.44 16.47
CA PHE A 87 29.77 -4.43 15.06
C PHE A 87 28.73 -3.63 14.27
N ARG A 88 29.10 -2.65 13.46
CA ARG A 88 28.11 -1.80 12.74
C ARG A 88 27.65 -2.38 11.40
N HIS A 89 28.43 -3.29 10.82
CA HIS A 89 28.14 -3.84 9.50
C HIS A 89 27.11 -4.97 9.55
N TRP A 90 26.15 -4.97 8.61
CA TRP A 90 24.98 -5.87 8.59
C TRP A 90 25.33 -7.37 8.62
N SER A 91 26.36 -7.80 7.89
CA SER A 91 26.78 -9.21 7.86
C SER A 91 27.34 -9.72 9.19
N ASN A 92 27.74 -8.83 10.11
CA ASN A 92 28.14 -9.18 11.47
C ASN A 92 26.96 -9.17 12.47
N ARG A 93 25.72 -8.97 11.99
CA ARG A 93 24.49 -8.98 12.77
C ARG A 93 23.48 -9.96 12.14
N PRO A 94 23.80 -11.26 12.07
CA PRO A 94 23.03 -12.21 11.27
C PRO A 94 21.57 -12.36 11.71
N VAL A 95 21.28 -12.27 13.02
CA VAL A 95 19.91 -12.43 13.55
C VAL A 95 19.01 -11.26 13.17
N VAL A 96 19.43 -10.03 13.43
CA VAL A 96 18.63 -8.84 13.11
C VAL A 96 18.53 -8.65 11.60
N SER A 97 19.62 -8.88 10.89
CA SER A 97 19.64 -8.78 9.43
C SER A 97 18.76 -9.85 8.79
N SER A 98 18.73 -11.09 9.31
CA SER A 98 17.85 -12.13 8.77
C SER A 98 16.38 -11.84 9.02
N ILE A 99 16.01 -11.33 10.20
CA ILE A 99 14.63 -10.90 10.50
C ILE A 99 14.20 -9.78 9.55
N THR A 100 15.02 -8.73 9.40
CA THR A 100 14.71 -7.62 8.48
C THR A 100 14.59 -8.09 7.03
N VAL A 101 15.50 -8.96 6.57
CA VAL A 101 15.42 -9.53 5.22
C VAL A 101 14.16 -10.38 5.06
N LEU A 102 13.78 -11.18 6.06
CA LEU A 102 12.56 -11.97 6.03
C LEU A 102 11.30 -11.09 5.92
N LEU A 103 11.25 -9.98 6.66
CA LEU A 103 10.15 -9.01 6.57
C LEU A 103 10.06 -8.39 5.16
N LEU A 104 11.21 -8.00 4.59
CA LEU A 104 11.26 -7.43 3.23
C LEU A 104 10.84 -8.45 2.16
N VAL A 105 11.37 -9.68 2.25
CA VAL A 105 11.02 -10.76 1.32
C VAL A 105 9.54 -11.12 1.44
N GLY A 106 9.00 -11.18 2.66
CA GLY A 106 7.57 -11.37 2.90
C GLY A 106 6.72 -10.30 2.24
N ALA A 107 7.08 -9.02 2.40
CA ALA A 107 6.38 -7.91 1.75
C ALA A 107 6.44 -8.03 0.21
N VAL A 108 7.59 -8.35 -0.36
CA VAL A 108 7.75 -8.53 -1.82
C VAL A 108 6.89 -9.70 -2.34
N ILE A 109 6.88 -10.84 -1.63
CA ILE A 109 6.08 -12.00 -2.00
C ILE A 109 4.59 -11.67 -1.96
N LEU A 110 4.13 -11.01 -0.88
CA LEU A 110 2.74 -10.60 -0.75
C LEU A 110 2.33 -9.59 -1.83
N THR A 111 3.18 -8.62 -2.14
CA THR A 111 2.96 -7.69 -3.26
C THR A 111 2.87 -8.43 -4.59
N TYR A 112 3.77 -9.38 -4.85
CA TYR A 112 3.73 -10.18 -6.08
C TYR A 112 2.45 -11.00 -6.20
N GLN A 113 2.01 -11.62 -5.10
CA GLN A 113 0.73 -12.31 -5.03
C GLN A 113 -0.46 -11.36 -5.27
N ALA A 114 -0.41 -10.14 -4.75
CA ALA A 114 -1.45 -9.14 -4.98
C ALA A 114 -1.57 -8.74 -6.47
N PHE A 115 -0.43 -8.58 -7.15
CA PHE A 115 -0.37 -8.25 -8.57
C PHE A 115 -0.89 -9.38 -9.47
N THR A 116 -0.58 -10.63 -9.11
CA THR A 116 -0.96 -11.80 -9.89
C THR A 116 -2.34 -12.33 -9.54
N ALA A 117 -2.88 -11.96 -8.38
CA ALA A 117 -4.23 -12.31 -8.00
C ALA A 117 -5.23 -11.67 -8.97
N ALA A 118 -6.19 -12.49 -9.41
CA ALA A 118 -7.41 -12.00 -10.02
C ALA A 118 -8.04 -10.93 -9.12
N ALA A 119 -8.74 -9.97 -9.73
CA ALA A 119 -9.52 -9.00 -8.97
C ALA A 119 -10.33 -9.78 -7.93
N PRO A 120 -10.34 -9.35 -6.65
CA PRO A 120 -11.33 -9.88 -5.73
C PRO A 120 -12.69 -9.82 -6.45
N PRO A 121 -13.53 -10.87 -6.35
CA PRO A 121 -14.92 -10.72 -6.77
C PRO A 121 -15.42 -9.43 -6.13
N GLU A 122 -15.99 -8.52 -6.93
CA GLU A 122 -16.48 -7.19 -6.54
C GLU A 122 -16.82 -7.24 -5.07
N ALA A 123 -15.97 -6.65 -4.22
CA ALA A 123 -16.07 -6.79 -2.77
C ALA A 123 -17.51 -6.51 -2.43
N ALA A 124 -18.24 -7.58 -2.08
CA ALA A 124 -19.69 -7.68 -2.27
C ALA A 124 -20.28 -6.31 -2.01
N ALA A 125 -20.63 -5.60 -3.09
CA ALA A 125 -21.30 -4.32 -2.98
C ALA A 125 -22.38 -4.58 -1.95
N GLU A 126 -22.25 -3.97 -0.76
CA GLU A 126 -23.19 -4.26 0.30
C GLU A 126 -24.56 -4.03 -0.31
N VAL A 127 -25.38 -5.07 -0.24
CA VAL A 127 -26.72 -5.19 -0.80
C VAL A 127 -27.41 -3.82 -0.80
N GLY A 128 -27.38 -3.13 -1.95
CA GLY A 128 -27.85 -1.76 -2.10
C GLY A 128 -27.00 -0.72 -1.36
N ASP A 129 -25.96 -0.21 -2.02
CA ASP A 129 -25.16 0.90 -1.51
C ASP A 129 -26.07 2.08 -1.13
N ARG A 130 -26.23 2.27 0.17
CA ARG A 130 -27.01 3.36 0.74
C ARG A 130 -26.49 4.71 0.25
N THR A 131 -25.22 4.79 -0.10
CA THR A 131 -24.57 6.00 -0.62
C THR A 131 -25.08 6.35 -2.02
N ALA A 132 -25.09 5.40 -2.97
CA ALA A 132 -25.71 5.57 -4.29
C ALA A 132 -27.19 5.98 -4.21
N ALA A 133 -27.95 5.33 -3.31
CA ALA A 133 -29.35 5.67 -3.08
C ALA A 133 -29.53 7.08 -2.50
N LEU A 134 -28.71 7.47 -1.52
CA LEU A 134 -28.71 8.81 -0.92
C LEU A 134 -28.26 9.88 -1.91
N TYR A 135 -27.31 9.57 -2.80
CA TYR A 135 -26.84 10.48 -3.84
C TYR A 135 -27.95 10.78 -4.84
N THR A 136 -28.65 9.75 -5.30
CA THR A 136 -29.78 9.90 -6.21
C THR A 136 -30.90 10.73 -5.57
N GLN A 137 -31.19 10.52 -4.28
CA GLN A 137 -32.24 11.25 -3.57
C GLN A 137 -31.89 12.71 -3.26
N ASN A 138 -30.64 13.02 -2.87
CA ASN A 138 -30.31 14.32 -2.29
C ASN A 138 -29.41 15.20 -3.17
N CYS A 139 -28.62 14.62 -4.08
CA CYS A 139 -27.54 15.34 -4.78
C CYS A 139 -27.74 15.41 -6.30
N SER A 140 -28.38 14.41 -6.90
CA SER A 140 -28.50 14.28 -8.37
C SER A 140 -29.21 15.45 -9.06
N GLY A 141 -30.12 16.13 -8.35
CA GLY A 141 -30.86 17.29 -8.89
C GLY A 141 -30.00 18.52 -9.18
N CYS A 142 -28.85 18.67 -8.52
CA CYS A 142 -27.92 19.78 -8.73
C CYS A 142 -26.59 19.34 -9.39
N HIS A 143 -26.18 18.08 -9.17
CA HIS A 143 -24.88 17.56 -9.63
C HIS A 143 -24.97 16.59 -10.82
N GLY A 144 -26.18 16.28 -11.29
CA GLY A 144 -26.39 15.30 -12.37
C GLY A 144 -26.34 13.86 -11.85
N THR A 145 -26.60 12.92 -12.76
CA THR A 145 -26.70 11.48 -12.42
C THR A 145 -25.36 10.74 -12.45
N THR A 146 -24.29 11.41 -12.92
CA THR A 146 -22.91 10.92 -13.02
C THR A 146 -22.01 12.11 -12.68
N VAL A 147 -21.03 11.95 -11.77
CA VAL A 147 -20.02 12.99 -11.45
C VAL A 147 -18.67 12.63 -12.01
#